data_AF-A0A453SN40-F1
#
_entry.id   AF-A0A453SN40-F1
#
_cell.length_a   1.000
_cell.length_b   1.000
_cell.length_c   1.000
_cell.angle_alpha   90.00
_cell.angle_beta   90.00
_cell.angle_gamma   90.00
#
_symmetry.space_group_name_H-M   'P 1'
#
loop_
_entity.id
_entity.type
_entity.pdbx_description
1 polymer ?
#
loop_
_entity_poly.entity_id
_entity_poly.type
_entity_poly.pdbx_seq_one_letter_code
_entity_poly.pdbx_strand_id
1 'polypeptide(L)'
;MRQLGMGSALDTLCGQSYGAKQYDMLGTHAQRAIFVLMLSSVPLAFVLAFTGQILTALGQNPEISYGAGTYARLLIPGLFAYGLLRCLTKFLQAQNIVHPLVVCSGVTLIFHILLCWFLVQNSGLGYRGAALATSVSYWFNVILLALYVKFSETGRRSWHGWSRAVLKDVNLFLSLAIPSTFMTW
;
A
#
# COMPACT_ATOMS: atom_id res chain seq x y z
N MET A 1 -1.86 4.83 9.25
CA MET A 1 -2.60 6.11 9.14
C MET A 1 -1.95 7.13 8.20
N ARG A 2 -0.62 7.30 8.14
CA ARG A 2 -0.03 8.26 7.17
C ARG A 2 -0.29 7.94 5.69
N GLN A 3 -0.21 6.66 5.32
CA GLN A 3 -0.64 6.24 3.98
C GLN A 3 -2.16 6.46 3.78
N LEU A 4 -2.96 6.57 4.86
CA LEU A 4 -4.37 6.93 4.79
C LEU A 4 -4.61 8.33 4.22
N GLY A 5 -3.93 9.33 4.76
CA GLY A 5 -4.04 10.70 4.27
C GLY A 5 -3.55 10.89 2.83
N MET A 6 -2.42 10.30 2.45
CA MET A 6 -1.93 10.41 1.06
C MET A 6 -2.86 9.76 0.02
N GLY A 7 -3.67 8.78 0.42
CA GLY A 7 -4.70 8.22 -0.46
C GLY A 7 -5.86 9.15 -0.77
N SER A 8 -6.16 10.12 0.09
CA SER A 8 -7.24 11.09 -0.17
C SER A 8 -6.89 12.04 -1.31
N ALA A 9 -5.60 12.36 -1.50
CA ALA A 9 -5.15 13.11 -2.66
C ALA A 9 -5.40 12.35 -3.98
N LEU A 10 -5.30 11.01 -3.98
CA LEU A 10 -5.75 10.22 -5.13
C LEU A 10 -7.27 10.29 -5.32
N ASP A 11 -8.05 10.23 -4.24
CA ASP A 11 -9.52 10.30 -4.36
C ASP A 11 -9.94 11.58 -5.07
N THR A 12 -9.35 12.72 -4.70
CA THR A 12 -9.61 14.00 -5.36
C THR A 12 -9.12 14.03 -6.80
N LEU A 13 -7.83 13.74 -7.04
CA LEU A 13 -7.23 13.89 -8.38
C LEU A 13 -7.77 12.87 -9.39
N CYS A 14 -7.92 11.61 -8.99
CA CYS A 14 -8.51 10.58 -9.83
C CYS A 14 -10.01 10.82 -10.03
N GLY A 15 -10.75 11.22 -8.98
CA GLY A 15 -12.17 11.54 -9.09
C GLY A 15 -12.46 12.70 -10.06
N GLN A 16 -11.68 13.79 -9.96
CA GLN A 16 -11.78 14.93 -10.87
C GLN A 16 -11.43 14.54 -12.31
N SER A 17 -10.34 13.80 -12.52
CA SER A 17 -9.91 13.35 -13.86
C SER A 17 -10.94 12.40 -14.49
N TYR A 18 -11.52 11.50 -13.71
CA TYR A 18 -12.56 10.58 -14.19
C TYR A 18 -13.84 11.33 -14.56
N GLY A 19 -14.30 12.26 -13.70
CA GLY A 19 -15.48 13.09 -13.97
C GLY A 19 -15.31 13.98 -15.22
N ALA A 20 -14.10 14.49 -15.45
CA ALA A 20 -13.75 15.25 -16.65
C ALA A 20 -13.47 14.39 -17.90
N LYS A 21 -13.64 13.05 -17.81
CA LYS A 21 -13.34 12.07 -18.88
C LYS A 21 -11.88 12.08 -19.37
N GLN A 22 -10.96 12.54 -18.53
CA GLN A 22 -9.52 12.57 -18.82
C GLN A 22 -8.85 11.26 -18.33
N TYR A 23 -9.15 10.14 -18.99
CA TYR A 23 -8.70 8.82 -18.54
C TYR A 23 -7.17 8.63 -18.58
N ASP A 24 -6.48 9.29 -19.49
CA ASP A 24 -5.00 9.30 -19.54
C ASP A 24 -4.37 9.98 -18.32
N MET A 25 -4.99 11.07 -17.87
CA MET A 25 -4.54 11.81 -16.68
C MET A 25 -4.78 11.00 -15.41
N LEU A 26 -5.87 10.24 -15.37
CA LEU A 26 -6.18 9.35 -14.24
C LEU A 26 -5.08 8.29 -14.04
N GLY A 27 -4.62 7.63 -15.12
CA GLY A 27 -3.48 6.71 -15.06
C GLY A 27 -2.19 7.39 -14.62
N THR A 28 -1.92 8.58 -15.14
CA THR A 28 -0.73 9.38 -14.77
C THR A 28 -0.74 9.78 -13.29
N HIS A 29 -1.89 10.20 -12.75
CA HIS A 29 -2.05 10.52 -11.33
C HIS A 29 -1.84 9.30 -10.43
N ALA A 30 -2.35 8.13 -10.82
CA ALA A 30 -2.14 6.90 -10.07
C ALA A 30 -0.65 6.47 -10.07
N GLN A 31 0.06 6.62 -11.19
CA GLN A 31 1.51 6.37 -11.24
C GLN A 31 2.30 7.34 -10.37
N ARG A 32 1.94 8.63 -10.39
CA ARG A 32 2.53 9.67 -9.52
C ARG A 32 2.32 9.36 -8.05
N ALA A 33 1.10 8.98 -7.70
CA ALA A 33 0.77 8.52 -6.37
C ALA A 33 1.62 7.33 -5.93
N ILE A 34 1.76 6.31 -6.77
CA ILE A 34 2.62 5.15 -6.49
C ILE A 34 4.04 5.61 -6.19
N PHE A 35 4.61 6.47 -7.05
CA PHE A 35 5.96 6.99 -6.85
C PHE A 35 6.13 7.72 -5.51
N VAL A 36 5.21 8.65 -5.19
CA VAL A 36 5.26 9.41 -3.93
C VAL A 36 5.04 8.52 -2.71
N LEU A 37 4.10 7.58 -2.76
CA LEU A 37 3.83 6.64 -1.67
C LEU A 37 5.01 5.69 -1.43
N MET A 38 5.68 5.22 -2.49
CA MET A 38 6.89 4.42 -2.35
C MET A 38 8.02 5.22 -1.71
N LEU A 39 8.25 6.46 -2.16
CA LEU A 39 9.28 7.34 -1.59
C LEU A 39 9.00 7.68 -0.12
N SER A 40 7.75 8.03 0.20
CA SER A 40 7.33 8.34 1.59
C SER A 40 7.37 7.13 2.52
N SER A 41 7.33 5.90 1.97
CA SER A 41 7.46 4.67 2.74
C SER A 41 8.90 4.39 3.17
N VAL A 42 9.91 5.00 2.52
CA VAL A 42 11.33 4.80 2.87
C VAL A 42 11.67 5.32 4.27
N PRO A 43 11.35 6.58 4.66
CA PRO A 43 11.57 7.04 6.04
C PRO A 43 10.82 6.19 7.07
N LEU A 44 9.61 5.73 6.74
CA LEU A 44 8.82 4.89 7.64
C LEU A 44 9.41 3.49 7.80
N ALA A 45 9.95 2.91 6.72
CA ALA A 45 10.70 1.66 6.78
C ALA A 45 11.95 1.78 7.66
N PHE A 46 12.65 2.91 7.61
CA PHE A 46 13.78 3.19 8.49
C PHE A 46 13.33 3.19 9.96
N VAL A 47 12.28 3.94 10.31
CA VAL A 47 11.70 3.93 11.67
C VAL A 47 11.33 2.51 12.10
N LEU A 48 10.67 1.73 11.23
CA LEU A 48 10.30 0.34 11.52
C LEU A 48 11.52 -0.55 11.79
N ALA A 49 12.60 -0.39 11.02
CA ALA A 49 13.85 -1.15 11.20
C ALA A 49 14.47 -0.94 12.60
N PHE A 50 14.31 0.26 13.14
CA PHE A 50 14.84 0.66 14.45
C PHE A 50 13.85 0.54 15.60
N THR A 51 12.62 0.06 15.36
CA THR A 51 11.56 -0.08 16.38
C THR A 51 12.06 -0.68 17.70
N GLY A 52 12.83 -1.77 17.65
CA GLY A 52 13.32 -2.41 18.87
C GLY A 52 14.25 -1.50 19.68
N GLN A 53 15.18 -0.80 19.02
CA GLN A 53 16.11 0.12 19.69
C GLN A 53 15.39 1.35 20.23
N ILE A 54 14.43 1.87 19.46
CA ILE A 54 13.57 2.99 19.89
C ILE A 54 12.82 2.61 21.17
N LEU A 55 12.18 1.44 21.20
CA LEU A 55 11.44 0.98 22.37
C LEU A 55 12.35 0.79 23.59
N THR A 56 13.54 0.21 23.41
CA THR A 56 14.52 0.08 24.50
C THR A 56 14.98 1.45 25.01
N ALA A 57 15.23 2.41 24.12
CA ALA A 57 15.60 3.78 24.50
C ALA A 57 14.47 4.50 25.27
N LEU A 58 13.21 4.14 25.01
CA LEU A 58 12.04 4.63 25.75
C LEU A 58 11.78 3.88 27.07
N GLY A 59 12.72 3.03 27.51
CA GLY A 59 12.63 2.30 28.77
C GLY A 59 11.72 1.08 28.75
N GLN A 60 11.34 0.57 27.57
CA GLN A 60 10.57 -0.67 27.47
C GLN A 60 11.44 -1.89 27.81
N ASN A 61 10.78 -2.97 28.24
CA ASN A 61 11.45 -4.24 28.51
C ASN A 61 12.28 -4.70 27.29
N PRO A 62 13.56 -5.10 27.46
CA PRO A 62 14.43 -5.47 26.36
C PRO A 62 13.96 -6.67 25.52
N GLU A 63 13.36 -7.68 26.15
CA GLU A 63 12.86 -8.86 25.43
C GLU A 63 11.64 -8.52 24.58
N ILE A 64 10.71 -7.73 25.13
CA ILE A 64 9.54 -7.22 24.39
C ILE A 64 10.00 -6.34 23.22
N SER A 65 10.96 -5.45 23.48
CA SER A 65 11.54 -4.56 22.47
C SER A 65 12.20 -5.34 21.33
N TYR A 66 12.93 -6.41 21.66
CA TYR A 66 13.54 -7.30 20.67
C TYR A 66 12.50 -8.03 19.80
N GLY A 67 11.44 -8.56 20.44
CA GLY A 67 10.33 -9.18 19.74
C GLY A 67 9.62 -8.22 18.78
N ALA A 68 9.26 -7.02 19.27
CA ALA A 68 8.62 -5.98 18.49
C ALA A 68 9.49 -5.51 17.32
N GLY A 69 10.80 -5.31 17.54
CA GLY A 69 11.74 -4.94 16.49
C GLY A 69 11.87 -6.01 15.40
N THR A 70 11.87 -7.28 15.78
CA THR A 70 11.90 -8.39 14.83
C THR A 70 10.62 -8.45 14.00
N TYR A 71 9.46 -8.32 14.65
CA TYR A 71 8.16 -8.28 13.98
C TYR A 71 8.06 -7.09 13.01
N ALA A 72 8.45 -5.89 13.44
CA ALA A 72 8.42 -4.68 12.64
C ALA A 72 9.30 -4.78 11.37
N ARG A 73 10.49 -5.37 11.48
CA ARG A 73 11.37 -5.61 10.32
C ARG A 73 10.73 -6.54 9.29
N LEU A 74 10.04 -7.60 9.74
CA LEU A 74 9.35 -8.54 8.85
C LEU A 74 8.13 -7.93 8.15
N LEU A 75 7.59 -6.83 8.67
CA LEU A 75 6.50 -6.06 8.06
C LEU A 75 6.98 -5.02 7.03
N ILE A 76 8.28 -4.71 6.97
CA ILE A 76 8.80 -3.70 6.03
C ILE A 76 8.43 -4.01 4.57
N PRO A 77 8.56 -5.24 4.05
CA PRO A 77 8.10 -5.55 2.69
C PRO A 77 6.59 -5.31 2.51
N GLY A 78 5.79 -5.63 3.53
CA GLY A 78 4.35 -5.41 3.56
C GLY A 78 3.97 -3.92 3.55
N LEU A 79 4.81 -3.04 4.11
CA LEU A 79 4.59 -1.59 4.08
C LEU A 79 4.53 -1.06 2.63
N PHE A 80 5.46 -1.49 1.80
CA PHE A 80 5.52 -1.09 0.39
C PHE A 80 4.36 -1.70 -0.40
N ALA A 81 4.06 -2.98 -0.17
CA ALA A 81 2.90 -3.64 -0.78
C ALA A 81 1.60 -2.91 -0.43
N TYR A 82 1.42 -2.53 0.83
CA TYR A 82 0.24 -1.81 1.29
C TYR A 82 0.10 -0.44 0.62
N GLY A 83 1.21 0.28 0.43
CA GLY A 83 1.23 1.54 -0.34
C GLY A 83 0.78 1.36 -1.79
N LEU A 84 1.28 0.33 -2.47
CA LEU A 84 0.87 -0.02 -3.84
C LEU A 84 -0.60 -0.45 -3.91
N LEU A 85 -1.01 -1.33 -3.00
CA LEU A 85 -2.37 -1.85 -2.91
C LEU A 85 -3.37 -0.70 -2.78
N ARG A 86 -3.02 0.29 -1.95
CA ARG A 86 -3.83 1.48 -1.74
C ARG A 86 -3.98 2.29 -3.03
N CYS A 87 -2.89 2.53 -3.76
CA CYS A 87 -2.95 3.24 -5.04
C CYS A 87 -3.86 2.54 -6.04
N LEU A 88 -3.69 1.22 -6.21
CA LEU A 88 -4.51 0.41 -7.12
C LEU A 88 -5.99 0.42 -6.72
N THR A 89 -6.25 0.30 -5.41
CA THR A 89 -7.60 0.37 -4.85
C THR A 89 -8.26 1.70 -5.18
N LYS A 90 -7.58 2.81 -4.93
CA LYS A 90 -8.10 4.15 -5.20
C LYS A 90 -8.28 4.43 -6.69
N PHE A 91 -7.35 3.97 -7.52
CA PHE A 91 -7.46 4.04 -8.98
C PHE A 91 -8.73 3.34 -9.49
N LEU A 92 -9.04 2.14 -9.01
CA LEU A 92 -10.23 1.39 -9.39
C LEU A 92 -11.51 2.00 -8.78
N GLN A 93 -11.48 2.41 -7.51
CA GLN A 93 -12.61 3.06 -6.83
C GLN A 93 -13.02 4.38 -7.50
N ALA A 94 -12.06 5.20 -7.93
CA ALA A 94 -12.35 6.46 -8.62
C ALA A 94 -13.12 6.26 -9.95
N GLN A 95 -13.02 5.06 -10.54
CA GLN A 95 -13.73 4.65 -11.75
C GLN A 95 -15.04 3.90 -11.45
N ASN A 96 -15.45 3.82 -10.17
CA ASN A 96 -16.56 2.99 -9.67
C ASN A 96 -16.39 1.48 -9.91
N ILE A 97 -15.16 0.99 -10.03
CA ILE A 97 -14.85 -0.43 -10.26
C ILE A 97 -14.56 -1.11 -8.91
N VAL A 98 -15.62 -1.56 -8.25
CA VAL A 98 -15.52 -2.13 -6.89
C VAL A 98 -15.58 -3.66 -6.84
N HIS A 99 -16.24 -4.30 -7.80
CA HIS A 99 -16.40 -5.76 -7.80
C HIS A 99 -15.06 -6.53 -7.77
N PRO A 100 -14.06 -6.20 -8.62
CA PRO A 100 -12.74 -6.86 -8.57
C PRO A 100 -12.03 -6.64 -7.24
N LEU A 101 -12.20 -5.47 -6.60
CA LEU A 101 -11.60 -5.18 -5.30
C LEU A 101 -12.13 -6.14 -4.23
N VAL A 102 -13.44 -6.39 -4.22
CA VAL A 102 -14.08 -7.31 -3.28
C VAL A 102 -13.61 -8.74 -3.54
N VAL A 103 -13.62 -9.19 -4.79
CA VAL A 103 -13.20 -10.54 -5.17
C VAL A 103 -11.73 -10.78 -4.79
N CYS A 104 -10.81 -9.90 -5.20
CA CYS A 104 -9.38 -10.04 -4.90
C CYS A 104 -9.12 -9.99 -3.39
N SER A 105 -9.85 -9.16 -2.65
CA SER A 105 -9.73 -9.10 -1.18
C SER A 105 -10.24 -10.37 -0.51
N GLY A 106 -11.35 -10.94 -0.98
CA GLY A 106 -11.88 -12.22 -0.49
C GLY A 106 -10.90 -13.37 -0.74
N VAL A 107 -10.35 -13.47 -1.95
CA VAL A 107 -9.33 -14.49 -2.29
C VAL A 107 -8.08 -14.30 -1.44
N THR A 108 -7.63 -13.05 -1.26
CA THR A 108 -6.49 -12.73 -0.39
C THR A 108 -6.76 -13.11 1.06
N LEU A 109 -7.97 -12.90 1.57
CA LEU A 109 -8.32 -13.26 2.94
C LEU A 109 -8.23 -14.77 3.17
N ILE A 110 -8.79 -15.57 2.25
CA ILE A 110 -8.68 -17.04 2.33
C ILE A 110 -7.21 -17.46 2.29
N PHE A 111 -6.45 -16.93 1.33
CA PHE A 111 -5.01 -17.18 1.24
C PHE A 111 -4.27 -16.78 2.53
N HIS A 112 -4.60 -15.64 3.12
CA HIS A 112 -3.99 -15.14 4.35
C HIS A 112 -4.28 -16.07 5.54
N ILE A 113 -5.52 -16.54 5.68
CA ILE A 113 -5.89 -17.49 6.75
C ILE A 113 -5.07 -18.77 6.64
N LEU A 114 -4.98 -19.36 5.45
CA LEU A 114 -4.21 -20.58 5.20
C LEU A 114 -2.71 -20.36 5.45
N LEU A 115 -2.18 -19.22 5.00
CA LEU A 115 -0.79 -18.87 5.18
C LEU A 115 -0.44 -18.60 6.64
N CYS A 116 -1.31 -17.92 7.39
CA CYS A 116 -1.17 -17.72 8.83
C CYS A 116 -1.22 -19.05 9.58
N TRP A 117 -2.17 -19.93 9.25
CA TRP A 117 -2.23 -21.26 9.86
C TRP A 117 -0.92 -22.01 9.68
N PHE A 118 -0.41 -22.09 8.44
CA PHE A 118 0.84 -22.78 8.14
C PHE A 118 2.07 -22.12 8.80
N LEU A 119 2.24 -20.80 8.64
CA LEU A 119 3.43 -20.11 9.14
C LEU A 119 3.44 -19.97 10.66
N VAL A 120 2.29 -19.77 11.31
CA VAL A 120 2.25 -19.60 12.76
C VAL A 120 2.31 -20.96 13.47
N GLN A 121 1.54 -21.95 13.02
CA GLN A 121 1.40 -23.21 13.76
C GLN A 121 2.36 -24.31 13.28
N ASN A 122 2.60 -24.45 11.98
CA ASN A 122 3.32 -25.61 11.43
C ASN A 122 4.81 -25.35 11.19
N SER A 123 5.22 -24.10 10.94
CA SER A 123 6.60 -23.78 10.57
C SER A 123 7.54 -23.47 11.74
N GLY A 124 7.00 -23.36 12.97
CA GLY A 124 7.77 -22.94 14.16
C GLY A 124 8.11 -21.44 14.22
N LEU A 125 7.63 -20.62 13.27
CA LEU A 125 7.91 -19.17 13.24
C LEU A 125 7.10 -18.36 14.28
N GLY A 126 6.00 -18.90 14.81
CA GLY A 126 5.16 -18.21 15.80
C GLY A 126 4.72 -16.83 15.33
N TYR A 127 4.91 -15.79 16.17
CA TYR A 127 4.53 -14.41 15.84
C TYR A 127 5.27 -13.85 14.61
N ARG A 128 6.49 -14.32 14.31
CA ARG A 128 7.22 -13.92 13.08
C ARG A 128 6.49 -14.40 11.83
N GLY A 129 5.85 -15.57 11.92
CA GLY A 129 5.02 -16.15 10.87
C GLY A 129 3.83 -15.25 10.53
N ALA A 130 3.21 -14.61 11.52
CA ALA A 130 2.11 -13.68 11.29
C ALA A 130 2.54 -12.40 10.54
N ALA A 131 3.71 -11.83 10.87
CA ALA A 131 4.25 -10.69 10.13
C ALA A 131 4.56 -11.06 8.68
N LEU A 132 5.20 -12.21 8.46
CA LEU A 132 5.52 -12.70 7.12
C LEU A 132 4.24 -12.97 6.31
N ALA A 133 3.27 -13.66 6.90
CA ALA A 133 1.98 -13.93 6.27
C ALA A 133 1.30 -12.62 5.83
N THR A 134 1.32 -11.60 6.69
CA THR A 134 0.76 -10.27 6.38
C THR A 134 1.46 -9.65 5.17
N SER A 135 2.80 -9.58 5.18
CA SER A 135 3.58 -9.02 4.08
C SER A 135 3.34 -9.75 2.76
N VAL A 136 3.31 -11.08 2.79
CA VAL A 136 3.08 -11.92 1.60
C VAL A 136 1.65 -11.76 1.08
N SER A 137 0.64 -11.72 1.95
CA SER A 137 -0.75 -11.53 1.54
C SER A 137 -1.00 -10.17 0.91
N TYR A 138 -0.34 -9.10 1.38
CA TYR A 138 -0.42 -7.81 0.70
C TYR A 138 0.19 -7.84 -0.70
N TRP A 139 1.36 -8.44 -0.87
CA TRP A 139 1.96 -8.60 -2.20
C TRP A 139 1.10 -9.46 -3.12
N PHE A 140 0.52 -10.53 -2.60
CA PHE A 140 -0.43 -11.36 -3.33
C PHE A 140 -1.63 -10.54 -3.85
N ASN A 141 -2.23 -9.70 -3.00
CA ASN A 141 -3.35 -8.84 -3.42
C ASN A 141 -2.92 -7.78 -4.45
N VAL A 142 -1.74 -7.18 -4.27
CA VAL A 142 -1.15 -6.25 -5.26
C VAL A 142 -1.03 -6.94 -6.62
N ILE A 143 -0.53 -8.18 -6.66
CA ILE A 143 -0.38 -8.95 -7.90
C ILE A 143 -1.75 -9.20 -8.54
N LEU A 144 -2.75 -9.66 -7.76
CA LEU A 144 -4.10 -9.90 -8.29
C LEU A 144 -4.70 -8.63 -8.92
N LEU A 145 -4.64 -7.49 -8.21
CA LEU A 145 -5.17 -6.23 -8.74
C LEU A 145 -4.35 -5.69 -9.91
N ALA A 146 -3.03 -5.81 -9.88
CA ALA A 146 -2.18 -5.38 -10.99
C ALA A 146 -2.46 -6.21 -12.25
N LEU A 147 -2.66 -7.53 -12.11
CA LEU A 147 -3.10 -8.40 -13.21
C LEU A 147 -4.46 -7.98 -13.73
N TYR A 148 -5.43 -7.69 -12.85
CA TYR A 148 -6.73 -7.18 -13.26
C TYR A 148 -6.61 -5.87 -14.06
N VAL A 149 -5.87 -4.88 -13.57
CA VAL A 149 -5.65 -3.60 -14.27
C VAL A 149 -4.96 -3.82 -15.62
N LYS A 150 -3.98 -4.73 -15.70
CA LYS A 150 -3.24 -5.00 -16.94
C LYS A 150 -4.10 -5.67 -18.00
N PHE A 151 -4.96 -6.63 -17.62
CA PHE A 151 -5.66 -7.48 -18.58
C PHE A 151 -7.12 -7.07 -18.85
N SER A 152 -7.78 -6.37 -17.91
CA SER A 152 -9.15 -5.89 -18.10
C SER A 152 -9.25 -4.81 -19.18
N GLU A 153 -10.39 -4.78 -19.88
CA GLU A 153 -10.65 -3.76 -20.89
C GLU A 153 -10.66 -2.35 -20.27
N THR A 154 -11.23 -2.21 -19.08
CA THR A 154 -11.28 -0.93 -18.36
C THR A 154 -9.90 -0.44 -17.96
N GLY A 155 -9.03 -1.34 -17.48
CA GLY A 155 -7.65 -0.98 -17.15
C GLY A 155 -6.84 -0.57 -18.39
N ARG A 156 -7.07 -1.17 -19.55
CA ARG A 156 -6.41 -0.73 -20.81
C ARG A 156 -6.82 0.69 -21.24
N ARG A 157 -8.03 1.14 -20.91
CA ARG A 157 -8.50 2.50 -21.24
C ARG A 157 -7.93 3.59 -20.33
N SER A 158 -7.58 3.26 -19.09
CA SER A 158 -7.10 4.21 -18.09
C SER A 158 -5.65 4.01 -17.67
N TRP A 159 -5.00 2.94 -18.13
CA TRP A 159 -3.59 2.65 -17.86
C TRP A 159 -2.84 2.26 -19.14
N HIS A 160 -2.18 3.24 -19.75
CA HIS A 160 -1.38 3.05 -20.97
C HIS A 160 0.09 2.66 -20.72
N GLY A 161 0.42 2.23 -19.49
CA GLY A 161 1.78 1.90 -19.08
C GLY A 161 2.54 3.06 -18.44
N TRP A 162 3.74 2.79 -17.94
CA TRP A 162 4.54 3.75 -17.18
C TRP A 162 4.99 4.92 -18.05
N SER A 163 4.65 6.15 -17.64
CA SER A 163 5.04 7.38 -18.32
C SER A 163 6.11 8.14 -17.52
N ARG A 164 6.99 8.88 -18.21
CA ARG A 164 7.92 9.82 -17.55
C ARG A 164 7.19 11.07 -16.99
N ALA A 165 5.93 11.28 -17.37
CA ALA A 165 5.10 12.38 -16.87
C ALA A 165 4.81 12.30 -15.36
N VAL A 166 5.10 11.15 -14.74
CA VAL A 166 5.01 10.91 -13.29
C VAL A 166 5.82 11.93 -12.47
N LEU A 167 6.96 12.39 -13.01
CA LEU A 167 7.83 13.37 -12.32
C LEU A 167 7.37 14.82 -12.50
N LYS A 168 6.53 15.11 -13.50
CA LYS A 168 5.90 16.43 -13.64
C LYS A 168 4.83 16.55 -12.54
N ASP A 169 4.73 17.69 -11.87
CA ASP A 169 3.77 18.01 -10.79
C ASP A 169 3.79 17.13 -9.52
N VAL A 170 4.93 16.53 -9.18
CA VAL A 170 5.12 15.87 -7.86
C VAL A 170 4.87 16.85 -6.71
N ASN A 171 5.25 18.13 -6.88
CA ASN A 171 5.03 19.18 -5.88
C ASN A 171 3.55 19.44 -5.60
N LEU A 172 2.68 19.41 -6.61
CA LEU A 172 1.24 19.57 -6.45
C LEU A 172 0.65 18.39 -5.66
N PHE A 173 1.08 17.17 -5.99
CA PHE A 173 0.66 15.98 -5.25
C PHE A 173 1.11 16.04 -3.79
N LEU A 174 2.36 16.43 -3.52
CA LEU A 174 2.88 16.62 -2.16
C LEU A 174 2.12 17.70 -1.39
N SER A 175 1.79 18.82 -2.04
CA SER A 175 1.01 19.91 -1.44
C SER A 175 -0.39 19.48 -1.00
N LEU A 176 -0.97 18.46 -1.64
CA LEU A 176 -2.27 17.89 -1.23
C LEU A 176 -2.09 16.74 -0.24
N ALA A 177 -1.09 15.89 -0.47
CA ALA A 177 -0.84 14.70 0.34
C ALA A 177 -0.38 15.04 1.76
N ILE A 178 0.41 16.11 1.95
CA ILE A 178 0.93 16.52 3.26
C ILE A 178 -0.22 16.98 4.18
N PRO A 179 -1.07 17.98 3.82
CA PRO A 179 -2.21 18.38 4.64
C PRO A 179 -3.16 17.23 4.94
N SER A 180 -3.50 16.41 3.93
CA SER A 180 -4.37 15.25 4.13
C SER A 180 -3.81 14.23 5.12
N THR A 181 -2.49 14.10 5.20
CA THR A 181 -1.81 13.22 6.16
C THR A 181 -1.96 13.70 7.60
N PHE A 182 -2.05 15.02 7.82
CA PHE A 182 -2.28 15.62 9.14
C PHE A 182 -3.76 15.72 9.50
N MET A 183 -4.66 15.89 8.52
CA MET A 183 -6.12 16.00 8.76
C MET A 183 -6.78 14.67 9.12
N THR A 184 -6.20 13.53 8.75
CA THR A 184 -6.70 12.19 9.12
C THR A 184 -6.15 11.69 10.47
N TRP A 185 -5.77 12.59 11.37
CA TRP A 185 -5.41 12.31 12.76
C TRP A 185 -6.58 12.53 13.70
#